data_AF-A0A7W1B2M0-F1
#
_entry.id   AF-A0A7W1B2M0-F1
#
_cell.length_a   1.000
_cell.length_b   1.000
_cell.length_c   1.000
_cell.angle_alpha   90.00
_cell.angle_beta   90.00
_cell.angle_gamma   90.00
#
_symmetry.space_group_name_H-M   'P 1'
#
loop_
_entity.id
_entity.type
_entity.pdbx_description
1 polymer ?
#
loop_
_entity_poly.entity_id
_entity_poly.type
_entity_poly.pdbx_seq_one_letter_code
_entity_poly.pdbx_strand_id
1 'polypeptide(L)'
;MKITKLTTYPVPPRWLFLKIETDEGIAGWGEPVIEGRAATVATAVEELSDYLIGQDPRNIEDLWTVLYRGGFYRGGPILMSALAGIDQALWDIKGKALGVAVHELLGGRVRDRIRVYSWIGGDRPSETAAA
;
A
#
# COMPACT_ATOMS: atom_id res chain seq x y z
N MET A 1 18.90 3.05 7.68
CA MET A 1 17.86 3.28 6.67
C MET A 1 16.86 4.29 7.19
N LYS A 2 16.62 5.35 6.43
CA LYS A 2 15.65 6.40 6.70
C LYS A 2 14.79 6.65 5.46
N ILE A 3 13.52 6.92 5.66
CA ILE A 3 12.62 7.37 4.59
C ILE A 3 13.03 8.78 4.16
N THR A 4 13.19 9.00 2.86
CA THR A 4 13.60 10.28 2.29
C THR A 4 12.50 10.96 1.48
N LYS A 5 11.59 10.19 0.90
CA LYS A 5 10.53 10.73 0.05
C LYS A 5 9.36 9.79 -0.10
N LEU A 6 8.16 10.35 -0.18
CA LEU A 6 6.95 9.68 -0.66
C LEU A 6 6.53 10.34 -1.98
N THR A 7 6.10 9.56 -2.96
CA THR A 7 5.58 10.10 -4.23
C THR A 7 4.40 9.26 -4.69
N THR A 8 3.28 9.93 -4.97
CA THR A 8 2.08 9.30 -5.52
C THR A 8 2.03 9.46 -7.04
N TYR A 9 1.52 8.43 -7.72
CA TYR A 9 1.40 8.36 -9.17
C TYR A 9 -0.04 7.97 -9.54
N PRO A 10 -0.86 8.92 -10.00
CA PRO A 10 -2.15 8.61 -10.60
C PRO A 10 -1.92 7.85 -11.91
N VAL A 11 -2.51 6.66 -12.05
CA VAL A 11 -2.33 5.79 -13.22
C VAL A 11 -3.71 5.42 -13.81
N PRO A 12 -3.94 5.61 -15.12
CA PRO A 12 -5.17 5.17 -15.77
C PRO A 12 -5.39 3.64 -15.61
N PRO A 13 -6.64 3.17 -15.51
CA PRO A 13 -7.87 3.95 -15.60
C PRO A 13 -8.27 4.64 -14.29
N ARG A 14 -7.83 4.15 -13.12
CA ARG A 14 -8.31 4.62 -11.80
C ARG A 14 -7.39 4.24 -10.62
N TRP A 15 -6.11 3.99 -10.88
CA TRP A 15 -5.16 3.57 -9.86
C TRP A 15 -4.39 4.76 -9.28
N LEU A 16 -3.84 4.54 -8.10
CA LEU A 16 -2.92 5.44 -7.43
C LEU A 16 -1.81 4.59 -6.83
N PHE A 17 -0.61 4.68 -7.39
CA PHE A 17 0.57 4.04 -6.81
C PHE A 17 1.28 5.01 -5.86
N LEU A 18 1.93 4.45 -4.85
CA LEU A 18 2.81 5.15 -3.92
C LEU A 18 4.19 4.52 -3.99
N LYS A 19 5.21 5.35 -4.16
CA LYS A 19 6.62 4.98 -3.98
C LYS A 19 7.15 5.63 -2.71
N ILE A 20 7.77 4.84 -1.83
CA ILE A 20 8.53 5.32 -0.67
C ILE A 20 10.01 5.06 -0.93
N GLU A 21 10.82 6.11 -0.86
CA GLU A 21 12.27 6.06 -1.10
C GLU A 21 13.05 6.15 0.23
N THR A 22 14.22 5.51 0.28
CA THR A 22 15.09 5.51 1.45
C THR A 22 16.49 6.06 1.13
N ASP A 23 17.23 6.45 2.16
CA ASP A 23 18.62 6.92 2.06
C ASP A 23 19.63 5.82 1.65
N GLU A 24 19.21 4.56 1.67
CA GLU A 24 20.01 3.40 1.23
C GLU A 24 19.66 2.95 -0.20
N GLY A 25 18.85 3.72 -0.94
CA GLY A 25 18.49 3.44 -2.33
C GLY A 25 17.46 2.32 -2.50
N ILE A 26 16.94 1.75 -1.42
CA ILE A 26 15.80 0.81 -1.46
C ILE A 26 14.51 1.62 -1.56
N ALA A 27 13.62 1.18 -2.45
CA ALA A 27 12.30 1.76 -2.61
C ALA A 27 11.19 0.72 -2.47
N GLY A 28 10.12 1.09 -1.77
CA GLY A 28 8.90 0.33 -1.59
C GLY A 28 7.75 0.84 -2.43
N TRP A 29 6.87 -0.05 -2.84
CA TRP A 29 5.67 0.26 -3.59
C TRP A 29 4.41 -0.17 -2.86
N GLY A 30 3.40 0.69 -2.90
CA GLY A 30 2.05 0.40 -2.44
C GLY A 30 0.99 1.02 -3.34
N GLU A 31 -0.27 0.67 -3.10
CA GLU A 31 -1.41 1.06 -3.93
C GLU A 31 -2.56 1.58 -3.05
N PRO A 32 -2.49 2.83 -2.58
CA PRO A 32 -3.57 3.45 -1.83
C PRO A 32 -4.72 3.83 -2.77
N VAL A 33 -5.79 3.03 -2.84
CA VAL A 33 -6.91 3.32 -3.76
C VAL A 33 -8.26 3.39 -3.05
N ILE A 34 -8.99 4.47 -3.36
CA ILE A 34 -10.46 4.53 -3.32
C ILE A 34 -10.92 5.04 -4.66
N GLU A 35 -11.67 4.22 -5.38
CA GLU A 35 -12.24 4.60 -6.68
C GLU A 35 -13.10 5.87 -6.54
N GLY A 36 -12.85 6.86 -7.41
CA GLY A 36 -13.55 8.14 -7.39
C GLY A 36 -13.06 9.15 -6.35
N ARG A 37 -12.06 8.83 -5.51
CA ARG A 37 -11.46 9.76 -4.52
C ARG A 37 -9.92 9.75 -4.50
N ALA A 38 -9.29 9.37 -5.62
CA ALA A 38 -7.84 9.24 -5.72
C ALA A 38 -7.07 10.51 -5.30
N ALA A 39 -7.53 11.70 -5.71
CA ALA A 39 -6.88 12.96 -5.33
C ALA A 39 -6.90 13.18 -3.80
N THR A 40 -8.03 12.91 -3.15
CA THR A 40 -8.15 13.05 -1.68
C THR A 40 -7.28 12.04 -0.94
N VAL A 41 -7.17 10.82 -1.46
CA VAL A 41 -6.25 9.81 -0.91
C VAL A 41 -4.79 10.22 -1.12
N ALA A 42 -4.43 10.80 -2.27
CA ALA A 42 -3.08 11.29 -2.53
C ALA A 42 -2.69 12.42 -1.56
N THR A 43 -3.60 13.37 -1.30
CA THR A 43 -3.39 14.42 -0.28
C THR A 43 -3.24 13.83 1.12
N ALA A 44 -4.05 12.82 1.48
CA ALA A 44 -3.90 12.16 2.77
C ALA A 44 -2.53 11.46 2.92
N VAL A 45 -1.99 10.86 1.84
CA VAL A 45 -0.63 10.31 1.86
C VAL A 45 0.43 11.41 2.06
N GLU A 46 0.25 12.57 1.42
CA GLU A 46 1.14 13.72 1.58
C GLU A 46 1.12 14.26 3.02
N GLU A 47 -0.06 14.45 3.62
CA GLU A 47 -0.19 14.88 5.03
C GLU A 47 0.42 13.86 6.00
N LEU A 48 0.24 12.56 5.75
CA LEU A 48 0.83 11.51 6.58
C LEU A 48 2.35 11.39 6.41
N SER A 49 2.92 11.97 5.36
CA SER A 49 4.36 11.87 5.08
C SER A 49 5.23 12.56 6.13
N ASP A 50 4.70 13.60 6.80
CA ASP A 50 5.40 14.34 7.88
C ASP A 50 5.80 13.43 9.05
N TYR A 51 5.03 12.36 9.31
CA TYR A 51 5.33 11.38 10.35
C TYR A 51 6.37 10.34 9.91
N LEU A 52 6.67 10.27 8.61
CA LEU A 52 7.48 9.20 8.02
C LEU A 52 8.88 9.67 7.61
N ILE A 53 9.02 10.90 7.10
CA ILE A 53 10.32 11.42 6.66
C ILE A 53 11.34 11.35 7.82
N GLY A 54 12.50 10.77 7.54
CA GLY A 54 13.57 10.59 8.52
C GLY A 54 13.42 9.38 9.46
N GLN A 55 12.27 8.70 9.46
CA GLN A 55 12.04 7.50 10.27
C GLN A 55 12.64 6.25 9.62
N ASP A 56 12.92 5.23 10.44
CA ASP A 56 13.33 3.91 9.97
C ASP A 56 12.12 3.14 9.43
N PRO A 57 12.04 2.83 8.12
CA PRO A 57 10.89 2.17 7.51
C PRO A 57 10.67 0.73 8.03
N ARG A 58 11.64 0.15 8.75
CA ARG A 58 11.53 -1.21 9.29
C ARG A 58 10.67 -1.27 10.55
N ASN A 59 10.41 -0.13 11.20
CA ASN A 59 9.57 -0.03 12.41
C ASN A 59 8.07 0.03 12.07
N ILE A 60 7.60 -0.88 11.20
CA ILE A 60 6.27 -0.84 10.58
C ILE A 60 5.13 -0.70 11.61
N GLU A 61 5.12 -1.50 12.68
CA GLU A 61 4.06 -1.45 13.69
C GLU A 61 3.98 -0.13 14.46
N ASP A 62 5.14 0.50 14.70
CA ASP A 62 5.22 1.81 15.35
C ASP A 62 4.66 2.89 14.40
N LEU A 63 5.16 2.90 13.16
CA LEU A 63 4.70 3.83 12.12
C LEU A 63 3.20 3.67 11.88
N TRP A 64 2.71 2.43 11.73
CA TRP A 64 1.29 2.13 11.57
C TRP A 64 0.47 2.69 12.74
N THR A 65 0.93 2.51 13.97
CA THR A 65 0.25 3.01 15.16
C THR A 65 0.22 4.54 15.20
N VAL A 66 1.34 5.20 14.89
CA VAL A 66 1.41 6.66 14.80
C VAL A 66 0.44 7.19 13.74
N LEU A 67 0.43 6.61 12.54
CA LEU A 67 -0.45 7.04 11.45
C LEU A 67 -1.94 6.80 11.77
N TYR A 68 -2.27 5.69 12.43
CA TYR A 68 -3.66 5.33 12.72
C TYR A 68 -4.29 6.13 13.87
N ARG A 69 -3.51 6.43 14.93
CA ARG A 69 -4.06 6.99 16.17
C ARG A 69 -3.24 8.11 16.81
N GLY A 70 -2.14 8.55 16.19
CA GLY A 70 -1.27 9.60 16.72
C GLY A 70 -1.67 11.02 16.33
N GLY A 71 -2.26 11.21 15.15
CA GLY A 71 -2.54 12.54 14.60
C GLY A 71 -3.93 13.13 14.90
N PHE A 72 -5.00 12.31 14.85
CA PHE A 72 -6.38 12.80 15.01
C PHE A 72 -7.42 11.67 15.23
N TYR A 73 -8.70 11.94 14.95
CA TYR A 73 -9.74 10.91 14.90
C TYR A 73 -9.35 9.78 13.94
N ARG A 74 -9.76 8.57 14.31
CA ARG A 74 -9.23 7.34 13.71
C ARG A 74 -9.97 6.97 12.43
N GLY A 75 -9.19 6.64 11.40
CA GLY A 75 -9.64 5.86 10.24
C GLY A 75 -10.66 6.55 9.36
N GLY A 76 -11.65 5.77 8.90
CA GLY A 76 -12.47 6.14 7.75
C GLY A 76 -11.81 5.76 6.43
N PRO A 77 -12.56 5.81 5.32
CA PRO A 77 -12.11 5.25 4.05
C PRO A 77 -10.83 5.92 3.55
N ILE A 78 -10.77 7.26 3.55
CA ILE A 78 -9.61 8.01 3.03
C ILE A 78 -8.32 7.67 3.80
N LEU A 79 -8.34 7.82 5.13
CA LEU A 79 -7.14 7.61 5.96
C LEU A 79 -6.69 6.15 5.95
N MET A 80 -7.63 5.20 5.99
CA MET A 80 -7.28 3.78 5.96
C MET A 80 -6.71 3.36 4.60
N SER A 81 -7.18 3.93 3.49
CA SER A 81 -6.60 3.65 2.17
C SER A 81 -5.21 4.26 2.00
N ALA A 82 -4.99 5.50 2.47
CA ALA A 82 -3.66 6.10 2.49
C ALA A 82 -2.67 5.27 3.34
N LEU A 83 -3.10 4.92 4.56
CA LEU A 83 -2.33 4.09 5.47
C LEU A 83 -2.01 2.71 4.89
N ALA A 84 -2.98 2.06 4.22
CA ALA A 84 -2.76 0.76 3.59
C ALA A 84 -1.71 0.81 2.48
N GLY A 85 -1.72 1.84 1.64
CA GLY A 85 -0.69 2.03 0.62
C GLY A 85 0.69 2.27 1.21
N ILE A 86 0.78 3.02 2.32
CA ILE A 86 2.03 3.21 3.06
C ILE A 86 2.52 1.89 3.63
N ASP A 87 1.66 1.13 4.33
CA ASP A 87 2.00 -0.15 4.95
C ASP A 87 2.55 -1.16 3.93
N GLN A 88 1.89 -1.29 2.78
CA GLN A 88 2.37 -2.12 1.66
C GLN A 88 3.79 -1.75 1.24
N ALA A 89 4.07 -0.45 1.05
CA ALA A 89 5.39 0.02 0.65
C ALA A 89 6.45 -0.21 1.73
N LEU A 90 6.11 -0.07 3.02
CA LEU A 90 7.02 -0.36 4.12
C LEU A 90 7.37 -1.85 4.21
N TRP A 91 6.38 -2.73 4.00
CA TRP A 91 6.61 -4.17 3.92
C TRP A 91 7.45 -4.56 2.70
N ASP A 92 7.23 -3.92 1.55
CA ASP A 92 8.05 -4.10 0.35
C ASP A 92 9.52 -3.68 0.60
N ILE A 93 9.74 -2.53 1.26
CA ILE A 93 11.08 -2.10 1.70
C ILE A 93 11.71 -3.15 2.62
N LYS A 94 10.99 -3.63 3.63
CA LYS A 94 11.52 -4.61 4.59
C LYS A 94 11.88 -5.93 3.92
N GLY A 95 11.04 -6.43 3.03
CA GLY A 95 11.33 -7.63 2.24
C GLY A 95 12.58 -7.47 1.38
N LYS A 96 12.68 -6.37 0.63
CA LYS A 96 13.86 -6.03 -0.19
C LYS A 96 15.13 -5.88 0.64
N ALA A 97 15.06 -5.20 1.78
CA ALA A 97 16.20 -4.98 2.68
C ALA A 97 16.74 -6.29 3.27
N LEU A 98 15.86 -7.28 3.49
CA LEU A 98 16.22 -8.59 4.02
C LEU A 98 16.45 -9.65 2.93
N GLY A 99 16.21 -9.31 1.66
CA GLY A 99 16.37 -10.23 0.53
C GLY A 99 15.36 -11.38 0.51
N VAL A 100 14.17 -11.21 1.09
CA VAL A 100 13.13 -12.25 1.20
C VAL A 100 11.76 -11.74 0.78
N ALA A 101 10.89 -12.66 0.35
CA ALA A 101 9.49 -12.34 0.11
C ALA A 101 8.76 -11.99 1.41
N VAL A 102 7.79 -11.07 1.36
CA VAL A 102 7.03 -10.63 2.55
C VAL A 102 6.38 -11.81 3.28
N HIS A 103 5.87 -12.82 2.58
CA HIS A 103 5.26 -14.00 3.22
C HIS A 103 6.27 -14.81 4.06
N GLU A 104 7.56 -14.79 3.74
CA GLU A 104 8.58 -15.45 4.57
C GLU A 104 8.75 -14.72 5.92
N LEU A 105 8.62 -13.39 5.92
CA LEU A 105 8.60 -12.59 7.14
C LEU A 105 7.34 -12.85 7.99
N LEU A 106 6.23 -13.24 7.34
CA LEU A 106 4.95 -13.54 7.98
C LEU A 106 4.81 -15.00 8.42
N GLY A 107 5.91 -15.75 8.51
CA GLY A 107 5.93 -17.14 8.99
C GLY A 107 6.05 -18.21 7.90
N GLY A 108 6.29 -17.80 6.65
CA GLY A 108 6.58 -18.72 5.55
C GLY A 108 5.34 -19.28 4.85
N ARG A 109 5.58 -20.03 3.77
CA ARG A 109 4.50 -20.63 2.99
C ARG A 109 3.70 -21.66 3.81
N VAL A 110 2.38 -21.64 3.66
CA VAL A 110 1.47 -22.67 4.19
C VAL A 110 0.74 -23.46 3.08
N ARG A 111 1.07 -23.15 1.82
CA ARG A 111 0.54 -23.78 0.60
C ARG A 111 1.47 -23.49 -0.58
N ASP A 112 1.45 -24.34 -1.60
CA ASP A 112 2.29 -24.16 -2.81
C ASP A 112 1.67 -23.21 -3.86
N ARG A 113 0.33 -23.06 -3.85
CA ARG A 113 -0.40 -22.17 -4.78
C ARG A 113 -1.68 -21.65 -4.15
N ILE A 114 -2.15 -20.49 -4.62
CA ILE A 114 -3.45 -19.90 -4.27
C ILE A 114 -4.40 -20.10 -5.44
N ARG A 115 -5.59 -20.67 -5.19
CA ARG A 115 -6.65 -20.75 -6.20
C ARG A 115 -7.24 -19.35 -6.38
N VAL A 116 -7.34 -18.90 -7.63
CA VAL A 116 -7.92 -17.60 -7.99
C VAL A 116 -9.23 -17.78 -8.76
N TYR A 117 -10.05 -16.73 -8.80
CA TYR A 117 -11.24 -16.63 -9.65
C TYR A 117 -11.24 -15.26 -10.34
N SER A 118 -11.97 -15.12 -11.43
CA SER A 118 -12.08 -13.86 -12.18
C SER A 118 -13.52 -13.36 -12.18
N TRP A 119 -13.67 -12.04 -12.27
CA TRP A 119 -14.95 -11.45 -12.61
C TRP A 119 -15.24 -11.70 -14.09
N ILE A 120 -16.48 -12.09 -14.40
CA ILE A 120 -17.00 -12.25 -15.75
C ILE A 120 -18.19 -11.30 -15.88
N GLY A 121 -18.12 -10.39 -16.85
CA GLY A 121 -19.18 -9.45 -17.18
C GLY A 121 -20.10 -9.94 -18.28
N GLY A 122 -21.26 -9.30 -18.40
CA GLY A 122 -22.22 -9.51 -19.48
C GLY A 122 -23.54 -8.82 -19.14
N ASP A 123 -24.17 -8.18 -20.11
CA ASP A 123 -25.45 -7.49 -19.88
C ASP A 123 -26.60 -8.50 -19.79
N ARG A 124 -26.44 -9.69 -20.39
CA ARG A 124 -27.39 -10.79 -20.36
C ARG A 124 -26.76 -12.08 -19.84
N PRO A 125 -27.52 -12.96 -19.17
CA PRO A 125 -27.00 -14.25 -18.69
C PRO A 125 -26.31 -15.11 -19.76
N SER A 126 -26.81 -15.05 -21.00
CA SER A 126 -26.21 -15.78 -22.14
C SER A 126 -24.80 -15.31 -22.49
N GLU A 127 -24.47 -14.05 -22.25
CA GLU A 127 -23.13 -13.48 -22.51
C GLU A 127 -22.16 -13.92 -21.42
N THR A 128 -22.58 -13.84 -20.15
CA THR A 128 -21.80 -14.35 -19.02
C THR A 128 -21.53 -15.86 -19.13
N ALA A 129 -22.49 -16.63 -19.63
CA ALA A 129 -22.34 -18.08 -19.82
C ALA A 129 -21.39 -18.48 -20.95
N ALA A 130 -21.12 -17.57 -21.90
CA ALA A 130 -20.25 -17.81 -23.06
C ALA A 130 -18.80 -17.33 -22.86
N ALA A 131 -18.52 -16.62 -21.76
CA ALA A 131 -17.25 -15.98 -21.46
C ALA A 131 -16.26 -16.87 -20.69
#